data_AF-A0A270NRY1-F1
#
_entry.id   AF-A0A270NRY1-F1
#
_cell.length_a   1.000
_cell.length_b   1.000
_cell.length_c   1.000
_cell.angle_alpha   90.00
_cell.angle_beta   90.00
_cell.angle_gamma   90.00
#
_symmetry.space_group_name_H-M   'P 1'
#
loop_
_entity.id
_entity.type
_entity.pdbx_description
1 polymer ?
#
loop_
_entity_poly.entity_id
_entity_poly.type
_entity_poly.pdbx_seq_one_letter_code
_entity_poly.pdbx_strand_id
1 'polypeptide(L)'
;MRFIGIDAAKATFDIALPLPDGKYRTKAKLPNSAKGFNELLAWRAKHAPNAAVGMEATGIYHEALARTLVEAGVVVHVANPARVKAFGQAEGIRTKTDRSDAKLIARFFEAQR
;
A
#
# COMPACT_ATOMS: atom_id res chain seq x y z
N MET A 1 1.56 -14.45 -5.08
CA MET A 1 0.82 -13.18 -5.09
C MET A 1 1.62 -12.19 -4.26
N ARG A 2 2.04 -11.09 -4.89
CA ARG A 2 2.76 -9.99 -4.22
C ARG A 2 1.75 -8.95 -3.77
N PHE A 3 2.13 -8.14 -2.79
CA PHE A 3 1.31 -7.04 -2.30
C PHE A 3 1.94 -5.69 -2.59
N ILE A 4 1.16 -4.76 -3.14
CA ILE A 4 1.49 -3.34 -3.15
C ILE A 4 0.91 -2.76 -1.87
N GLY A 5 1.76 -2.30 -0.97
CA GLY A 5 1.32 -1.59 0.22
C GLY A 5 1.02 -0.13 -0.10
N ILE A 6 -0.06 0.40 0.45
CA ILE A 6 -0.48 1.78 0.29
C ILE A 6 -0.68 2.42 1.66
N ASP A 7 -0.02 3.55 1.87
CA ASP A 7 -0.31 4.48 2.95
C ASP A 7 -1.07 5.68 2.39
N ALA A 8 -2.26 5.95 2.90
CA ALA A 8 -3.16 6.97 2.37
C ALA A 8 -3.40 8.10 3.37
N ALA A 9 -3.08 9.32 2.95
CA ALA A 9 -3.41 10.55 3.64
C ALA A 9 -4.54 11.29 2.93
N LYS A 10 -4.98 12.41 3.52
CA LYS A 10 -6.10 13.21 3.03
C LYS A 10 -5.94 13.64 1.57
N ALA A 11 -4.77 14.18 1.22
CA ALA A 11 -4.52 14.77 -0.10
C ALA A 11 -3.69 13.85 -1.02
N THR A 12 -2.91 12.95 -0.45
CA THR A 12 -1.98 12.11 -1.19
C THR A 12 -1.87 10.70 -0.61
N PHE A 13 -1.37 9.77 -1.40
CA PHE A 13 -1.00 8.44 -0.94
C PHE A 13 0.34 8.00 -1.52
N ASP A 14 0.97 7.07 -0.83
CA ASP A 14 2.28 6.53 -1.14
C ASP A 14 2.17 5.02 -1.35
N ILE A 15 2.90 4.49 -2.34
CA ILE A 15 2.84 3.06 -2.68
C ILE A 15 4.22 2.42 -2.62
N ALA A 16 4.24 1.15 -2.21
CA ALA A 16 5.45 0.34 -2.17
C ALA A 16 5.19 -1.09 -2.66
N LEU A 17 6.00 -1.54 -3.63
CA LEU A 17 6.03 -2.91 -4.11
C LEU A 17 7.37 -3.55 -3.71
N PRO A 18 7.37 -4.65 -2.92
CA PRO A 18 8.58 -5.40 -2.62
C PRO A 18 9.15 -6.06 -3.89
N LEU A 19 10.47 -6.05 -4.01
CA LEU A 19 11.23 -6.66 -5.10
C LEU A 19 12.05 -7.87 -4.59
N PRO A 20 12.41 -8.82 -5.47
CA PRO A 20 13.14 -10.04 -5.07
C PRO A 20 14.50 -9.76 -4.43
N ASP A 21 15.15 -8.64 -4.77
CA ASP A 21 16.45 -8.23 -4.23
C ASP A 21 16.35 -7.56 -2.84
N GLY A 22 15.20 -7.67 -2.17
CA GLY A 22 14.95 -7.08 -0.85
C GLY A 22 14.67 -5.58 -0.87
N LYS A 23 14.81 -4.93 -2.03
CA LYS A 23 14.45 -3.51 -2.24
C LYS A 23 12.95 -3.35 -2.49
N TYR A 24 12.54 -2.09 -2.64
CA TYR A 24 11.17 -1.72 -2.97
C TYR A 24 11.16 -0.82 -4.19
N ARG A 25 10.17 -1.01 -5.04
CA ARG A 25 9.76 0.00 -6.00
C ARG A 25 8.66 0.85 -5.37
N THR A 26 8.92 2.14 -5.20
CA THR A 26 8.00 3.06 -4.53
C THR A 26 7.57 4.19 -5.48
N LYS A 27 6.35 4.68 -5.31
CA LYS A 27 5.91 5.97 -5.88
C LYS A 27 5.23 6.76 -4.77
N ALA A 28 5.62 8.01 -4.61
CA ALA A 28 5.25 8.83 -3.46
C ALA A 28 4.38 10.01 -3.88
N LYS A 29 3.59 10.54 -2.94
CA LYS A 29 2.75 11.74 -3.12
C LYS A 29 1.81 11.68 -4.33
N LEU A 30 1.25 10.50 -4.63
CA LEU A 30 0.19 10.38 -5.63
C LEU A 30 -1.06 11.11 -5.11
N PRO A 31 -1.78 11.88 -5.93
CA PRO A 31 -2.94 12.61 -5.44
C PRO A 31 -4.06 11.64 -5.05
N ASN A 32 -4.68 11.83 -3.89
CA ASN A 32 -5.83 11.03 -3.44
C ASN A 32 -7.11 11.47 -4.19
N SER A 33 -7.10 11.24 -5.50
CA SER A 33 -8.16 11.59 -6.44
C SER A 33 -8.13 10.61 -7.62
N ALA A 34 -9.16 10.66 -8.48
CA ALA A 34 -9.26 9.81 -9.67
C ALA A 34 -7.99 9.83 -10.54
N LYS A 35 -7.29 10.98 -10.60
CA LYS A 35 -6.01 11.07 -11.31
C LYS A 35 -4.95 10.13 -10.72
N GLY A 36 -4.76 10.19 -9.40
CA GLY A 36 -3.77 9.34 -8.73
C GLY A 36 -4.17 7.87 -8.75
N PHE A 37 -5.46 7.56 -8.69
CA PHE A 37 -5.96 6.19 -8.78
C PHE A 37 -5.65 5.58 -10.16
N ASN A 38 -5.87 6.33 -11.23
CA ASN A 38 -5.48 5.92 -12.59
C ASN A 38 -3.96 5.76 -12.73
N GLU A 39 -3.18 6.68 -12.14
CA GLU A 39 -1.72 6.55 -12.11
C GLU A 39 -1.26 5.29 -11.38
N LEU A 40 -1.91 4.90 -10.29
CA LEU A 40 -1.66 3.66 -9.57
C LEU A 40 -2.00 2.44 -10.43
N LEU A 41 -3.17 2.42 -11.08
CA LEU A 41 -3.58 1.32 -11.95
C LEU A 41 -2.58 1.10 -13.10
N ALA A 42 -2.17 2.18 -13.77
CA ALA A 42 -1.17 2.14 -14.84
C ALA A 42 0.20 1.66 -14.31
N TRP A 43 0.62 2.15 -13.15
CA TRP A 43 1.87 1.74 -12.52
C TRP A 43 1.86 0.26 -12.13
N ARG A 44 0.74 -0.23 -11.57
CA ARG A 44 0.52 -1.64 -11.24
C ARG A 44 0.56 -2.51 -12.49
N ALA A 45 -0.16 -2.14 -13.55
CA ALA A 45 -0.16 -2.88 -14.80
C ALA A 45 1.26 -3.03 -15.39
N LYS A 46 2.07 -1.97 -15.31
CA LYS A 46 3.47 -1.95 -15.80
C LYS A 46 4.42 -2.81 -14.97
N HIS A 47 4.24 -2.86 -13.66
CA HIS A 47 5.27 -3.40 -12.75
C HIS A 47 4.87 -4.68 -12.01
N ALA A 48 3.59 -4.90 -11.76
CA ALA A 48 3.06 -6.06 -11.06
C ALA A 48 1.56 -6.27 -11.37
N PRO A 49 1.21 -6.71 -12.59
CA PRO A 49 -0.19 -6.84 -13.03
C PRO A 49 -1.01 -7.84 -12.21
N ASN A 50 -0.36 -8.75 -11.50
CA ASN A 50 -0.98 -9.76 -10.63
C ASN A 50 -0.82 -9.46 -9.13
N ALA A 51 -0.33 -8.28 -8.76
CA ALA A 51 -0.23 -7.92 -7.34
C ALA A 51 -1.61 -7.53 -6.78
N ALA A 52 -1.88 -7.97 -5.56
CA ALA A 52 -2.95 -7.44 -4.74
C ALA A 52 -2.51 -6.12 -4.11
N VAL A 53 -3.46 -5.34 -3.63
CA VAL A 53 -3.21 -4.08 -2.92
C VAL A 53 -3.54 -4.28 -1.45
N GLY A 54 -2.61 -3.90 -0.58
CA GLY A 54 -2.77 -3.88 0.86
C GLY A 54 -2.79 -2.45 1.36
N MET A 55 -3.75 -2.10 2.22
CA MET A 55 -3.88 -0.77 2.80
C MET A 55 -4.20 -0.88 4.30
N GLU A 56 -3.90 0.15 5.08
CA GLU A 56 -4.43 0.27 6.44
C GLU A 56 -5.67 1.18 6.47
N ALA A 57 -6.58 0.90 7.40
CA ALA A 57 -7.83 1.65 7.56
C ALA A 57 -7.61 3.00 8.30
N THR A 58 -6.78 3.89 7.75
CA THR A 58 -6.51 5.20 8.38
C THR A 58 -7.59 6.21 7.98
N GLY A 59 -8.66 6.29 8.78
CA GLY A 59 -9.80 7.17 8.54
C GLY A 59 -10.54 6.84 7.24
N ILE A 60 -11.26 7.81 6.65
CA ILE A 60 -12.09 7.61 5.44
C ILE A 60 -11.32 7.71 4.11
N TYR A 61 -10.05 8.10 4.15
CA TYR A 61 -9.30 8.49 2.95
C TYR A 61 -8.92 7.33 2.03
N HIS A 62 -8.96 6.09 2.54
CA HIS A 62 -8.66 4.88 1.79
C HIS A 62 -9.90 4.33 1.06
N GLU A 63 -11.12 4.75 1.40
CA GLU A 63 -12.36 4.14 0.90
C GLU A 63 -12.56 4.38 -0.60
N ALA A 64 -12.40 5.63 -1.06
CA ALA A 64 -12.53 5.97 -2.47
C ALA A 64 -11.47 5.26 -3.33
N LEU A 65 -10.25 5.12 -2.80
CA LEU A 65 -9.16 4.38 -3.43
C LEU A 65 -9.49 2.87 -3.49
N ALA A 66 -9.90 2.26 -2.38
CA ALA A 66 -10.29 0.85 -2.31
C ALA A 66 -11.39 0.54 -3.33
N ARG A 67 -12.44 1.37 -3.34
CA ARG A 67 -13.57 1.21 -4.24
C ARG A 67 -13.14 1.25 -5.70
N THR A 68 -12.37 2.27 -6.09
CA THR A 68 -11.89 2.41 -7.47
C THR A 68 -11.04 1.21 -7.91
N LEU A 69 -10.21 0.70 -7.01
CA LEU A 69 -9.37 -0.46 -7.29
C LEU A 69 -10.19 -1.75 -7.44
N VAL A 70 -11.20 -1.96 -6.59
CA VAL A 70 -12.12 -3.10 -6.68
C VAL A 70 -12.96 -3.02 -7.95
N GLU A 71 -13.48 -1.84 -8.30
CA GLU A 71 -14.21 -1.60 -9.56
C GLU A 71 -13.32 -1.87 -10.79
N ALA A 72 -12.01 -1.67 -10.68
CA ALA A 72 -11.02 -2.02 -11.71
C ALA A 72 -10.57 -3.50 -11.67
N GLY A 73 -11.19 -4.35 -10.85
CA GLY A 73 -10.87 -5.78 -10.73
C GLY A 73 -9.59 -6.10 -9.95
N VAL A 74 -9.07 -5.15 -9.18
CA VAL A 74 -7.89 -5.36 -8.33
C VAL A 74 -8.33 -5.96 -6.99
N VAL A 75 -7.63 -7.01 -6.56
CA VAL A 75 -7.81 -7.57 -5.21
C VAL A 75 -7.26 -6.59 -4.18
N VAL A 76 -8.12 -6.10 -3.28
CA VAL A 76 -7.77 -5.14 -2.22
C VAL A 76 -7.98 -5.77 -0.85
N HIS A 77 -7.01 -5.58 0.04
CA HIS A 77 -7.08 -5.97 1.44
C HIS A 77 -6.87 -4.75 2.33
N VAL A 78 -7.69 -4.63 3.36
CA VAL A 78 -7.61 -3.54 4.34
C VAL A 78 -7.34 -4.13 5.72
N ALA A 79 -6.29 -3.64 6.37
CA ALA A 79 -5.89 -4.05 7.71
C ALA A 79 -6.22 -2.99 8.74
N ASN A 80 -6.48 -3.43 9.98
CA ASN A 80 -6.59 -2.53 11.11
C ASN A 80 -5.22 -1.87 11.38
N PRO A 81 -5.12 -0.53 11.46
CA PRO A 81 -3.86 0.19 11.70
C PRO A 81 -3.13 -0.29 12.96
N ALA A 82 -3.87 -0.69 14.02
CA ALA A 82 -3.28 -1.23 15.24
C ALA A 82 -2.51 -2.54 14.99
N ARG A 83 -2.98 -3.39 14.07
CA ARG A 83 -2.30 -4.65 13.71
C ARG A 83 -1.03 -4.38 12.91
N VAL A 84 -1.09 -3.46 11.95
CA VAL A 84 0.09 -3.05 11.16
C VAL A 84 1.16 -2.45 12.07
N LYS A 85 0.75 -1.59 13.00
CA LYS A 85 1.64 -0.99 14.01
C LYS A 85 2.28 -2.04 14.93
N ALA A 86 1.49 -2.97 15.46
CA ALA A 86 2.00 -4.04 16.32
C ALA A 86 3.00 -4.94 15.57
N PHE A 87 2.74 -5.23 14.29
CA PHE A 87 3.68 -5.96 13.44
C PHE A 87 5.00 -5.20 13.25
N GLY A 88 4.95 -3.89 12.95
CA GLY A 88 6.16 -3.07 12.84
C GLY A 88 6.99 -3.05 14.13
N GLN A 89 6.32 -3.02 15.29
CA GLN A 89 6.99 -3.10 16.59
C GLN A 89 7.67 -4.46 16.82
N ALA A 90 7.00 -5.56 16.46
CA ALA A 90 7.54 -6.92 16.57
C ALA A 90 8.77 -7.12 15.68
N GLU A 91 8.77 -6.53 14.47
CA GLU A 91 9.89 -6.56 13.52
C GLU A 91 11.07 -5.65 13.94
N GLY A 92 11.00 -4.98 15.09
CA GLY A 92 12.06 -4.11 15.58
C GLY A 92 12.20 -2.79 14.81
N ILE A 93 11.18 -2.40 14.02
CA ILE A 93 11.14 -1.12 13.30
C ILE A 93 10.85 -0.01 14.33
N ARG A 94 11.91 0.47 14.99
CA ARG A 94 11.85 1.46 16.08
C ARG A 94 11.81 2.92 15.61
N THR A 95 12.27 3.18 14.41
CA THR A 95 12.42 4.55 13.89
C THR A 95 11.41 4.79 12.79
N LYS A 96 10.60 5.86 12.93
CA LYS A 96 9.91 6.54 11.84
C LYS A 96 10.97 7.07 10.86
N THR A 97 11.63 6.19 10.12
CA THR A 97 12.49 6.62 9.03
C THR A 97 11.57 6.83 7.84
N ASP A 98 11.17 8.09 7.65
CA ASP A 98 10.64 8.71 6.45
C ASP A 98 10.51 7.74 5.24
N ARG A 99 9.26 7.42 4.84
CA ARG A 99 8.85 6.55 3.70
C ARG A 99 8.66 5.05 4.01
N SER A 100 8.37 4.70 5.26
CA SER A 100 8.30 3.30 5.72
C SER A 100 6.89 2.70 5.81
N ASP A 101 5.81 3.48 5.92
CA ASP A 101 4.48 2.93 6.21
C ASP A 101 3.92 2.08 5.07
N ALA A 102 3.96 2.56 3.82
CA ALA A 102 3.58 1.75 2.65
C ALA A 102 4.41 0.46 2.52
N LYS A 103 5.70 0.49 2.89
CA LYS A 103 6.58 -0.71 2.86
C LYS A 103 6.21 -1.68 3.98
N LEU A 104 5.93 -1.16 5.17
CA LEU A 104 5.47 -1.93 6.32
C LEU A 104 4.15 -2.63 6.01
N ILE A 105 3.20 -1.91 5.40
CA ILE A 105 1.91 -2.46 4.97
C ILE A 105 2.15 -3.57 3.94
N ALA A 106 3.00 -3.35 2.93
CA ALA A 106 3.32 -4.38 1.95
C ALA A 106 3.88 -5.65 2.63
N ARG A 107 4.83 -5.49 3.57
CA ARG A 107 5.42 -6.59 4.32
C ARG A 107 4.42 -7.30 5.23
N PHE A 108 3.57 -6.56 5.91
CA PHE A 108 2.52 -7.10 6.76
C PHE A 108 1.62 -8.07 5.99
N PHE A 109 1.20 -7.69 4.78
CA PHE A 109 0.38 -8.56 3.94
C PHE A 109 1.17 -9.71 3.29
N GLU A 110 2.46 -9.52 2.98
CA GLU A 110 3.31 -10.65 2.53
C GLU A 110 3.57 -11.67 3.65
N ALA A 111 3.62 -11.24 4.91
CA ALA A 111 3.85 -12.10 6.07
C ALA A 111 2.59 -12.85 6.56
N GLN A 112 1.39 -12.38 6.22
CA GLN A 112 0.11 -13.02 6.60
C GLN A 112 -0.42 -14.02 5.57
N ARG A 113 0.46 -14.50 4.71
CA ARG A 113 0.10 -15.28 3.53
C ARG A 113 0.13 -16.78 3.75
#